data_AF-A0A6L3X458-F1
#
_entry.id   AF-A0A6L3X458-F1
#
_cell.length_a   1.000
_cell.length_b   1.000
_cell.length_c   1.000
_cell.angle_alpha   90.00
_cell.angle_beta   90.00
_cell.angle_gamma   90.00
#
_symmetry.space_group_name_H-M   'P 1'
#
loop_
_entity.id
_entity.type
_entity.pdbx_description
1 polymer ?
#
loop_
_entity_poly.entity_id
_entity_poly.type
_entity_poly.pdbx_seq_one_letter_code
_entity_poly.pdbx_strand_id
1 'polypeptide(L)' 'VIDTTAAGDSFSAGYLAVRLTGGTPEAAAQRGHLTASTVIQYRGAIIPREAMPA' A
#
# COMPACT_ATOMS: atom_id res chain seq x y z
N VAL A 1 3.52 -13.59 3.80
CA VAL A 1 3.19 -13.41 2.36
C VAL A 1 2.26 -14.54 1.97
N ILE A 2 0.99 -14.23 1.65
CA ILE A 2 -0.06 -15.19 1.26
C ILE A 2 -0.34 -15.12 -0.24
N ASP A 3 -0.38 -13.91 -0.80
CA ASP A 3 -0.72 -13.65 -2.21
C ASP A 3 0.01 -12.37 -2.62
N THR A 4 0.76 -12.37 -3.72
CA THR A 4 1.49 -11.19 -4.19
C THR A 4 0.68 -10.32 -5.16
N THR A 5 -0.55 -10.73 -5.46
CA THR A 5 -1.49 -9.97 -6.30
C THR A 5 -1.67 -8.55 -5.77
N ALA A 6 -1.69 -7.56 -6.67
CA ALA A 6 -1.86 -6.13 -6.37
C ALA A 6 -0.78 -5.46 -5.50
N ALA A 7 0.38 -6.10 -5.25
CA ALA A 7 1.48 -5.46 -4.51
C ALA A 7 1.97 -4.15 -5.17
N GLY A 8 2.12 -4.12 -6.50
CA GLY A 8 2.57 -2.93 -7.24
C GLY A 8 1.51 -1.81 -7.31
N ASP A 9 0.25 -2.19 -7.51
CA ASP A 9 -0.87 -1.24 -7.56
C ASP A 9 -1.09 -0.59 -6.19
N SER A 10 -1.04 -1.40 -5.12
CA SER A 10 -1.16 -0.92 -3.74
C SER A 10 0.03 -0.06 -3.31
N PHE A 11 1.25 -0.39 -3.75
CA PHE A 11 2.40 0.51 -3.58
C PHE A 11 2.14 1.87 -4.22
N SER A 12 1.72 1.86 -5.49
CA SER A 12 1.45 3.08 -6.26
C SER A 12 0.35 3.92 -5.59
N ALA A 13 -0.72 3.28 -5.12
CA ALA A 13 -1.80 3.93 -4.37
C ALA A 13 -1.29 4.56 -3.06
N GLY A 14 -0.54 3.82 -2.25
CA GLY A 14 0.05 4.33 -1.01
C GLY A 14 1.04 5.48 -1.24
N TYR A 15 1.84 5.39 -2.30
CA TYR A 15 2.77 6.45 -2.70
C TYR A 15 2.00 7.72 -3.09
N LEU A 16 1.03 7.60 -4.00
CA LEU A 16 0.25 8.73 -4.47
C LEU A 16 -0.59 9.37 -3.37
N ALA A 17 -1.13 8.57 -2.43
CA ALA A 17 -1.89 9.08 -1.29
C ALA A 17 -1.11 10.10 -0.46
N VAL A 18 0.20 9.90 -0.28
CA VAL A 18 1.07 10.84 0.43
C VAL A 18 1.64 11.90 -0.50
N ARG A 19 2.05 11.52 -1.72
CA ARG A 19 2.72 12.43 -2.64
C ARG A 19 1.80 13.55 -3.13
N LEU A 20 0.54 13.21 -3.42
CA LEU A 20 -0.46 14.17 -3.89
C LEU A 20 -0.99 15.08 -2.78
N THR A 21 -0.77 14.74 -1.50
CA THR A 21 -1.12 15.57 -0.34
C THR A 21 0.07 16.36 0.21
N GLY A 22 1.16 16.50 -0.57
CA GLY A 22 2.30 17.34 -0.22
C GLY A 22 3.44 16.64 0.52
N GLY A 23 3.36 15.32 0.74
CA GLY A 23 4.42 14.57 1.39
C GLY A 23 5.69 14.45 0.55
N THR A 24 6.82 14.19 1.23
CA THR A 24 8.13 13.99 0.59
C THR A 24 8.14 12.68 -0.21
N PRO A 25 9.04 12.53 -1.21
CA PRO A 25 9.21 11.28 -1.93
C PRO A 25 9.53 10.08 -1.01
N GLU A 26 10.31 10.31 0.05
CA GLU A 26 10.66 9.28 1.03
C GLU A 26 9.43 8.85 1.85
N ALA A 27 8.65 9.79 2.39
CA ALA A 27 7.43 9.47 3.13
C ALA A 27 6.40 8.75 2.23
N ALA A 28 6.32 9.14 0.96
CA ALA A 28 5.47 8.46 -0.02
C ALA A 28 5.94 7.03 -0.30
N ALA A 29 7.25 6.80 -0.46
CA ALA A 29 7.81 5.46 -0.62
C ALA A 29 7.54 4.58 0.61
N GLN A 30 7.71 5.12 1.82
CA GLN A 30 7.40 4.42 3.06
C GLN A 30 5.92 4.01 3.14
N ARG A 31 4.99 4.92 2.79
CA ARG A 31 3.55 4.59 2.74
C ARG A 31 3.23 3.55 1.67
N GLY A 32 3.83 3.65 0.48
CA GLY A 32 3.69 2.66 -0.58
C GLY A 32 4.13 1.27 -0.11
N HIS A 33 5.31 1.18 0.51
CA HIS A 33 5.81 -0.08 1.07
C HIS A 33 4.89 -0.64 2.15
N LEU A 34 4.45 0.18 3.11
CA LEU A 34 3.53 -0.24 4.17
C LEU A 34 2.21 -0.79 3.60
N THR A 35 1.65 -0.11 2.59
CA THR A 35 0.41 -0.53 1.94
C THR A 35 0.60 -1.88 1.23
N ALA A 36 1.65 -2.02 0.40
CA ALA A 36 1.94 -3.25 -0.30
C ALA A 36 2.25 -4.43 0.64
N SER A 37 3.07 -4.20 1.68
CA SER A 37 3.40 -5.20 2.69
C SER A 37 2.18 -5.67 3.48
N THR A 38 1.14 -4.83 3.61
CA THR A 38 -0.13 -5.23 4.20
C THR A 38 -0.95 -6.07 3.23
N VAL A 39 -1.09 -5.59 1.98
CA VAL A 39 -1.92 -6.27 0.95
C VAL A 39 -1.45 -7.71 0.71
N ILE A 40 -0.14 -7.95 0.64
CA ILE A 40 0.38 -9.30 0.37
C ILE A 40 0.16 -10.33 1.49
N GLN A 41 -0.43 -9.91 2.62
CA GLN A 41 -0.80 -10.79 3.74
C GLN A 41 -2.24 -11.28 3.68
N TYR A 42 -3.00 -10.93 2.64
CA TYR A 42 -4.39 -11.36 2.44
C TYR A 42 -4.57 -11.91 1.03
N ARG A 43 -5.54 -12.80 0.85
CA ARG A 43 -5.86 -13.36 -0.47
C ARG A 43 -6.71 -12.36 -1.27
N GLY A 44 -6.35 -12.14 -2.53
CA GLY A 44 -7.06 -11.26 -3.45
C GLY A 44 -6.54 -9.82 -3.46
N ALA A 45 -6.87 -9.10 -4.54
CA ALA A 45 -6.33 -7.76 -4.82
C ALA A 45 -6.82 -6.65 -3.88
N ILE A 46 -8.03 -6.79 -3.33
CA ILE A 46 -8.65 -5.82 -2.43
C ILE A 46 -8.83 -6.50 -1.07
N ILE A 47 -8.12 -6.01 -0.06
CA ILE A 47 -8.16 -6.56 1.30
C ILE A 47 -9.33 -5.99 2.12
N PRO A 48 -9.72 -6.62 3.24
CA PRO A 48 -10.71 -6.05 4.15
C PRO A 48 -10.31 -4.66 4.62
N ARG A 49 -11.29 -3.75 4.78
CA ARG A 49 -11.02 -2.35 5.12
C ARG A 49 -10.34 -2.22 6.48
N GLU A 50 -10.73 -3.05 7.42
CA GLU A 50 -10.17 -3.17 8.78
C GLU A 50 -8.71 -3.64 8.79
N ALA A 51 -8.23 -4.24 7.70
CA ALA A 51 -6.85 -4.66 7.56
C ALA A 51 -5.94 -3.54 7.03
N MET A 52 -6.49 -2.43 6.54
CA MET A 52 -5.70 -1.33 5.97
C MET A 52 -4.81 -0.66 7.04
N PRO A 53 -3.54 -0.34 6.69
CA PRO A 53 -2.64 0.34 7.63
C PRO A 53 -3.06 1.80 7.83
N ALA A 54 -2.90 2.31 9.06
CA ALA A 54 -3.16 3.70 9.44
C ALA A 54 -2.22 4.69 8.73
#